data_AF-A0A1I7WVM0-F1
#
_entry.id   AF-A0A1I7WVM0-F1
#
_cell.length_a   1.000
_cell.length_b   1.000
_cell.length_c   1.000
_cell.angle_alpha   90.00
_cell.angle_beta   90.00
_cell.angle_gamma   90.00
#
_symmetry.space_group_name_H-M   'P 1'
#
loop_
_entity.id
_entity.type
_entity.pdbx_description
1 polymer ?
#
loop_
_entity_poly.entity_id
_entity_poly.type
_entity_poly.pdbx_seq_one_letter_code
_entity_poly.pdbx_strand_id
1 'polypeptide(L)'
;MPNPTPEYALGITPERPLTSQESSLSKVSNEILPSSIVNEDLTDEVLGMVKDLFVVFHMELSSNWGSPDCIGLTGLEFMGARGEVIDTEAVSISVSNAQSGVEKILNGKNLTRSKDDMWMTTFDAKTPPIIMVQFPKPVAMTGISLWNYNASPELSYAGVRVAQLFVNGRLAVGNLLLRKAPVIFQLRLLSSWGDEFYIGLNGIELYNRKDEKMMLKTHNLAAFPESINILPAVDGDPRTSENLIDNCNDMDRPEHMWLTPLFPNRCARVFFIFDVPTFISRMIVYNYRKTPTRGVRHISLIVFSDERMENC
;
A
#
# COMPACT_ATOMS: atom_id res chain seq x y z
N MET A 1 3.37 17.99 19.44
CA MET A 1 3.88 17.76 18.06
C MET A 1 2.76 17.06 17.30
N PRO A 2 2.31 17.55 16.14
CA PRO A 2 1.24 16.90 15.42
C PRO A 2 1.78 15.68 14.66
N ASN A 3 1.12 14.54 14.84
CA ASN A 3 1.38 13.33 14.05
C ASN A 3 1.05 13.60 12.57
N PRO A 4 1.87 13.13 11.61
CA PRO A 4 1.54 13.28 10.20
C PRO A 4 0.29 12.46 9.87
N THR A 5 -0.72 13.13 9.32
CA THR A 5 -1.97 12.54 8.83
C THR A 5 -1.74 11.61 7.63
N PRO A 6 -2.58 10.57 7.44
CA PRO A 6 -2.45 9.59 6.35
C PRO A 6 -2.80 10.13 4.94
N GLU A 7 -3.05 11.43 4.79
CA GLU A 7 -3.45 12.07 3.51
C GLU A 7 -2.41 11.94 2.39
N TYR A 8 -1.13 11.79 2.72
CA TYR A 8 -0.07 11.68 1.71
C TYR A 8 -0.13 10.40 0.86
N ALA A 9 -0.81 9.35 1.30
CA ALA A 9 -0.93 8.11 0.52
C ALA A 9 -1.92 8.23 -0.65
N LEU A 10 -2.89 9.16 -0.56
CA LEU A 10 -3.94 9.33 -1.58
C LEU A 10 -3.49 10.20 -2.77
N GLY A 11 -2.50 11.07 -2.58
CA GLY A 11 -2.01 11.99 -3.63
C GLY A 11 -1.11 11.37 -4.70
N ILE A 12 -0.62 10.13 -4.50
CA ILE A 12 0.43 9.53 -5.35
C ILE A 12 -0.17 8.70 -6.50
N THR A 13 -1.48 8.43 -6.48
CA THR A 13 -2.11 7.56 -7.51
C THR A 13 -3.56 7.98 -7.84
N PRO A 14 -3.78 9.14 -8.49
CA PRO A 14 -5.13 9.66 -8.75
C PRO A 14 -5.97 8.83 -9.73
N GLU A 15 -5.36 7.97 -10.57
CA GLU A 15 -6.06 7.03 -11.47
C GLU A 15 -6.09 5.58 -10.96
N ARG A 16 -5.74 5.36 -9.68
CA ARG A 16 -5.83 4.04 -9.06
C ARG A 16 -7.27 3.84 -8.57
N PRO A 17 -8.10 2.98 -9.19
CA PRO A 17 -9.44 2.72 -8.67
C PRO A 17 -9.38 2.33 -7.18
N LEU A 18 -10.17 3.01 -6.35
CA LEU A 18 -10.33 2.67 -4.95
C LEU A 18 -10.65 1.18 -4.81
N THR A 19 -10.27 0.58 -3.69
CA THR A 19 -10.84 -0.71 -3.27
C THR A 19 -12.32 -0.46 -2.97
N SER A 20 -13.15 -0.42 -4.02
CA SER A 20 -14.57 -0.12 -3.94
C SER A 20 -15.34 -0.87 -5.01
N GLN A 21 -16.63 -1.04 -4.77
CA GLN A 21 -17.57 -1.80 -5.60
C GLN A 21 -17.66 -1.22 -7.02
N GLU A 22 -17.68 -2.08 -8.05
CA GLU A 22 -18.10 -1.66 -9.39
C GLU A 22 -19.63 -1.56 -9.47
N SER A 23 -20.11 -0.34 -9.71
CA SER A 23 -21.39 0.09 -10.29
C SER A 23 -22.53 0.61 -9.38
N SER A 24 -22.97 1.81 -9.77
CA SER A 24 -24.16 2.60 -9.41
C SER A 24 -24.16 3.38 -8.08
N LEU A 25 -23.88 4.68 -8.21
CA LEU A 25 -24.19 5.73 -7.24
C LEU A 25 -25.71 5.80 -6.98
N SER A 26 -26.26 4.89 -6.18
CA SER A 26 -27.54 5.12 -5.52
C SER A 26 -27.29 5.67 -4.12
N LYS A 27 -27.40 7.01 -4.03
CA LYS A 27 -27.54 7.84 -2.82
C LYS A 27 -27.77 7.03 -1.54
N VAL A 28 -26.70 6.74 -0.79
CA VAL A 28 -26.80 6.56 0.65
C VAL A 28 -26.71 7.96 1.24
N SER A 29 -27.81 8.43 1.82
CA SER A 29 -27.90 9.71 2.52
C SER A 29 -26.86 9.75 3.64
N ASN A 30 -25.92 10.70 3.53
CA ASN A 30 -25.06 11.12 4.63
C ASN A 30 -25.92 11.80 5.70
N GLU A 31 -26.54 11.03 6.59
CA GLU A 31 -26.95 11.54 7.89
C GLU A 31 -25.72 11.53 8.79
N ILE A 32 -25.02 12.66 8.81
CA ILE A 32 -23.92 12.95 9.74
C ILE A 32 -24.51 12.96 11.15
N LEU A 33 -24.02 12.08 12.04
CA LEU A 33 -24.38 12.15 13.46
C LEU A 33 -24.01 13.53 14.04
N PRO A 34 -24.86 14.15 14.87
CA PRO A 34 -24.58 15.46 15.44
C PRO A 34 -23.28 15.47 16.25
N SER A 35 -22.49 16.54 16.07
CA SER A 35 -21.18 16.77 16.69
C SER A 35 -21.16 16.88 18.22
N SER A 36 -22.31 16.71 18.89
CA SER A 36 -22.44 16.77 20.35
C SER A 36 -22.17 15.45 21.07
N ILE A 37 -21.91 14.35 20.35
CA ILE A 37 -21.70 13.00 20.93
C ILE A 37 -20.19 12.69 21.15
N VAL A 38 -19.30 13.63 20.84
CA VAL A 38 -17.84 13.38 20.73
C VAL A 38 -17.10 13.32 22.09
N ASN A 39 -17.74 13.71 23.19
CA ASN A 39 -17.10 13.77 24.52
C ASN A 39 -17.91 13.04 25.58
N GLU A 40 -17.69 11.73 25.70
CA GLU A 40 -17.63 10.90 26.92
C GLU A 40 -17.60 9.42 26.48
N ASP A 41 -17.12 8.53 27.33
CA ASP A 41 -17.16 7.08 27.09
C ASP A 41 -18.54 6.69 26.56
N LEU A 42 -18.57 5.93 25.45
CA LEU A 42 -19.81 5.54 24.76
C LEU A 42 -20.75 4.85 25.75
N THR A 43 -21.71 5.59 26.30
CA THR A 43 -22.73 5.07 27.21
C THR A 43 -23.69 4.16 26.43
N ASP A 44 -24.35 3.22 27.12
CA ASP A 44 -25.32 2.29 26.50
C ASP A 44 -26.43 3.02 25.71
N GLU A 45 -26.74 4.28 26.05
CA GLU A 45 -27.67 5.14 25.32
C GLU A 45 -27.13 5.59 23.95
N VAL A 46 -25.84 5.93 23.83
CA VAL A 46 -25.21 6.30 22.55
C VAL A 46 -25.05 5.07 21.66
N LEU A 47 -24.73 3.92 22.25
CA LEU A 47 -24.71 2.63 21.57
C LEU A 47 -26.08 2.33 20.94
N GLY A 48 -27.17 2.68 21.63
CA GLY A 48 -28.55 2.57 21.13
C GLY A 48 -28.89 3.48 19.94
N MET A 49 -28.10 4.55 19.69
CA MET A 49 -28.27 5.45 18.54
C MET A 49 -27.48 5.02 17.30
N VAL A 50 -26.45 4.19 17.47
CA VAL A 50 -25.66 3.62 16.37
C VAL A 50 -26.45 2.44 15.79
N LYS A 51 -27.07 2.64 14.62
CA LYS A 51 -27.90 1.60 13.98
C LYS A 51 -27.12 0.32 13.62
N ASP A 52 -25.81 0.41 13.45
CA ASP A 52 -24.96 -0.69 13.03
C ASP A 52 -23.84 -0.93 14.05
N LEU A 53 -24.18 -1.61 15.14
CA LEU A 53 -23.17 -2.17 16.06
C LEU A 53 -22.72 -3.52 15.54
N PHE A 54 -21.41 -3.72 15.47
CA PHE A 54 -20.80 -4.91 14.92
C PHE A 54 -20.52 -5.90 16.05
N VAL A 55 -21.08 -7.10 15.96
CA VAL A 55 -20.81 -8.20 16.89
C VAL A 55 -20.07 -9.32 16.16
N VAL A 56 -20.46 -9.60 14.91
CA VAL A 56 -19.85 -10.64 14.08
C VAL A 56 -19.52 -10.05 12.71
N PHE A 57 -18.25 -10.13 12.34
CA PHE A 57 -17.76 -9.89 10.98
C PHE A 57 -17.50 -11.22 10.28
N HIS A 58 -17.92 -11.31 9.03
CA HIS A 58 -17.77 -12.49 8.20
C HIS A 58 -17.24 -12.07 6.82
N MET A 59 -16.20 -12.74 6.35
CA MET A 59 -15.59 -12.51 5.04
C MET A 59 -15.45 -13.83 4.29
N GLU A 60 -16.14 -13.94 3.16
CA GLU A 60 -16.05 -15.08 2.25
C GLU A 60 -15.02 -14.79 1.15
N LEU A 61 -14.02 -15.66 0.99
CA LEU A 61 -12.94 -15.49 0.01
C LEU A 61 -13.28 -16.19 -1.30
N SER A 62 -14.03 -15.52 -2.17
CA SER A 62 -14.62 -16.13 -3.37
C SER A 62 -13.63 -16.45 -4.49
N SER A 63 -12.52 -15.69 -4.63
CA SER A 63 -11.46 -16.04 -5.59
C SER A 63 -10.11 -15.41 -5.23
N ASN A 64 -9.04 -15.95 -5.82
CA ASN A 64 -7.69 -15.40 -5.76
C ASN A 64 -7.23 -14.88 -7.14
N TRP A 65 -5.98 -14.45 -7.25
CA TRP A 65 -5.40 -13.88 -8.46
C TRP A 65 -4.92 -14.91 -9.48
N GLY A 66 -4.99 -16.22 -9.19
CA GLY A 66 -4.63 -17.29 -10.11
C GLY A 66 -3.93 -18.49 -9.48
N SER A 67 -3.86 -18.58 -8.15
CA SER A 67 -3.31 -19.77 -7.49
C SER A 67 -4.33 -20.92 -7.54
N PRO A 68 -3.93 -22.14 -7.93
CA PRO A 68 -4.88 -23.23 -8.15
C PRO A 68 -5.46 -23.81 -6.85
N ASP A 69 -4.70 -23.80 -5.76
CA ASP A 69 -4.97 -24.64 -4.58
C ASP A 69 -4.93 -23.89 -3.25
N CYS A 70 -4.56 -22.61 -3.24
CA CYS A 70 -4.41 -21.85 -2.01
C CYS A 70 -4.88 -20.39 -2.13
N ILE A 71 -5.28 -19.83 -0.99
CA ILE A 71 -5.68 -18.44 -0.83
C ILE A 71 -5.17 -17.90 0.51
N GLY A 72 -4.83 -16.61 0.58
CA GLY A 72 -4.26 -16.03 1.78
C GLY A 72 -4.41 -14.52 1.90
N LEU A 73 -4.12 -14.04 3.10
CA LEU A 73 -4.06 -12.64 3.47
C LEU A 73 -2.80 -12.38 4.32
N THR A 74 -2.30 -11.16 4.26
CA THR A 74 -1.26 -10.70 5.18
C THR A 74 -1.88 -10.20 6.49
N GLY A 75 -3.04 -9.54 6.42
CA GLY A 75 -3.80 -9.22 7.63
C GLY A 75 -5.03 -8.36 7.40
N LEU A 76 -5.68 -8.02 8.52
CA LEU A 76 -6.97 -7.37 8.63
C LEU A 76 -6.94 -6.45 9.85
N GLU A 77 -7.41 -5.22 9.68
CA GLU A 77 -7.59 -4.26 10.77
C GLU A 77 -9.00 -3.66 10.69
N PHE A 78 -9.58 -3.40 11.85
CA PHE A 78 -10.89 -2.78 11.98
C PHE A 78 -10.73 -1.34 12.45
N MET A 79 -11.41 -0.41 11.81
CA MET A 79 -11.33 1.02 12.13
C MET A 79 -12.53 1.44 12.97
N GLY A 80 -12.28 2.06 14.12
CA GLY A 80 -13.27 2.58 15.04
C GLY A 80 -13.89 3.90 14.59
N ALA A 81 -14.79 4.44 15.42
CA ALA A 81 -15.53 5.67 15.14
C ALA A 81 -14.66 6.92 14.96
N ARG A 82 -13.44 6.94 15.50
CA ARG A 82 -12.50 8.07 15.44
C ARG A 82 -11.33 7.80 14.48
N GLY A 83 -11.44 6.75 13.66
CA GLY A 83 -10.37 6.34 12.73
C GLY A 83 -9.20 5.64 13.41
N GLU A 84 -9.35 5.23 14.66
CA GLU A 84 -8.38 4.40 15.37
C GLU A 84 -8.49 2.94 14.94
N VAL A 85 -7.39 2.20 15.00
CA VAL A 85 -7.44 0.73 14.86
C VAL A 85 -8.03 0.15 16.15
N ILE A 86 -9.09 -0.65 16.03
CA ILE A 86 -9.72 -1.36 17.14
C ILE A 86 -8.78 -2.47 17.61
N ASP A 87 -8.55 -2.54 18.91
CA ASP A 87 -7.78 -3.61 19.53
C ASP A 87 -8.51 -4.95 19.39
N THR A 88 -7.80 -5.94 18.84
CA THR A 88 -8.32 -7.28 18.57
C THR A 88 -7.78 -8.34 19.53
N GLU A 89 -7.11 -7.99 20.63
CA GLU A 89 -6.55 -8.96 21.58
C GLU A 89 -7.62 -9.90 22.17
N ALA A 90 -8.81 -9.38 22.48
CA ALA A 90 -9.92 -10.13 23.06
C ALA A 90 -10.91 -10.71 22.02
N VAL A 91 -10.59 -10.62 20.72
CA VAL A 91 -11.47 -11.02 19.62
C VAL A 91 -11.25 -12.49 19.28
N SER A 92 -12.34 -13.21 19.00
CA SER A 92 -12.26 -14.58 18.49
C SER A 92 -12.21 -14.57 16.97
N ILE A 93 -11.22 -15.22 16.37
CA ILE A 93 -11.10 -15.42 14.93
C ILE A 93 -11.09 -16.91 14.59
N SER A 94 -11.79 -17.28 13.52
CA SER A 94 -11.78 -18.63 12.97
C SER A 94 -11.89 -18.63 11.45
N VAL A 95 -11.47 -19.72 10.81
CA VAL A 95 -11.65 -19.92 9.38
C VAL A 95 -12.25 -21.30 9.12
N SER A 96 -13.26 -21.38 8.25
CA SER A 96 -14.03 -22.62 8.01
C SER A 96 -13.18 -23.85 7.67
N ASN A 97 -12.06 -23.67 6.98
CA ASN A 97 -11.22 -24.76 6.46
C ASN A 97 -9.77 -24.71 7.01
N ALA A 98 -9.48 -23.87 8.02
CA ALA A 98 -8.14 -23.73 8.58
C ALA A 98 -8.18 -23.61 10.10
N GLN A 99 -7.38 -24.42 10.79
CA GLN A 99 -7.34 -24.45 12.26
C GLN A 99 -6.09 -23.78 12.87
N SER A 100 -5.06 -23.49 12.08
CA SER A 100 -3.80 -22.92 12.58
C SER A 100 -3.39 -21.68 11.77
N GLY A 101 -2.65 -20.77 12.43
CA GLY A 101 -2.12 -19.56 11.78
C GLY A 101 -3.14 -18.45 11.57
N VAL A 102 -4.40 -18.64 11.97
CA VAL A 102 -5.49 -17.65 11.77
C VAL A 102 -5.26 -16.38 12.58
N GLU A 103 -4.54 -16.50 13.70
CA GLU A 103 -4.11 -15.38 14.54
C GLU A 103 -3.23 -14.38 13.78
N LYS A 104 -2.54 -14.83 12.72
CA LYS A 104 -1.70 -13.97 11.89
C LYS A 104 -2.50 -12.92 11.13
N ILE A 105 -3.79 -13.18 10.87
CA ILE A 105 -4.68 -12.21 10.21
C ILE A 105 -4.84 -10.94 11.05
N LEU A 106 -4.78 -11.05 12.39
CA LEU A 106 -5.02 -9.95 13.33
C LEU A 106 -3.77 -9.58 14.16
N ASN A 107 -2.58 -9.98 13.74
CA ASN A 107 -1.35 -9.79 14.53
C ASN A 107 -0.75 -8.36 14.45
N GLY A 108 -1.33 -7.46 13.65
CA GLY A 108 -0.88 -6.09 13.44
C GLY A 108 0.43 -5.94 12.65
N LYS A 109 1.07 -7.03 12.21
CA LYS A 109 2.32 -7.01 11.44
C LYS A 109 2.05 -7.03 9.94
N ASN A 110 1.30 -6.03 9.49
CA ASN A 110 0.75 -6.01 8.13
C ASN A 110 1.76 -5.61 7.03
N LEU A 111 2.84 -4.92 7.40
CA LEU A 111 3.92 -4.53 6.49
C LEU A 111 5.05 -5.57 6.49
N THR A 112 4.72 -6.77 6.03
CA THR A 112 5.62 -7.94 6.06
C THR A 112 5.59 -8.72 4.75
N ARG A 113 6.61 -9.57 4.55
CA ARG A 113 6.63 -10.68 3.57
C ARG A 113 7.04 -12.00 4.24
N SER A 114 7.15 -12.00 5.56
CA SER A 114 7.49 -13.19 6.32
C SER A 114 6.28 -14.11 6.39
N LYS A 115 6.44 -15.37 5.96
CA LYS A 115 5.39 -16.39 6.09
C LYS A 115 4.99 -16.64 7.56
N ASP A 116 5.86 -16.29 8.49
CA ASP A 116 5.57 -16.39 9.93
C ASP A 116 4.51 -15.39 10.38
N ASP A 117 4.40 -14.25 9.69
CA ASP A 117 3.45 -13.19 10.02
C ASP A 117 2.24 -13.15 9.06
N MET A 118 2.15 -14.07 8.10
CA MET A 118 1.12 -14.09 7.05
C MET A 118 0.28 -15.37 7.08
N TRP A 119 -0.99 -15.26 6.69
CA TRP A 119 -1.93 -16.38 6.70
C TRP A 119 -2.26 -16.90 5.29
N MET A 120 -2.33 -18.22 5.15
CA MET A 120 -2.74 -18.91 3.92
C MET A 120 -3.46 -20.21 4.27
N THR A 121 -4.41 -20.62 3.43
CA THR A 121 -5.10 -21.91 3.52
C THR A 121 -5.36 -22.49 2.12
N THR A 122 -5.90 -23.71 2.07
CA THR A 122 -6.33 -24.34 0.83
C THR A 122 -7.55 -23.63 0.23
N PHE A 123 -7.65 -23.62 -1.09
CA PHE A 123 -8.71 -22.93 -1.82
C PHE A 123 -9.44 -23.88 -2.76
N ASP A 124 -10.75 -23.97 -2.61
CA ASP A 124 -11.68 -24.52 -3.58
C ASP A 124 -12.81 -23.50 -3.78
N ALA A 125 -12.97 -23.00 -5.01
CA ALA A 125 -13.99 -22.02 -5.34
C ALA A 125 -15.43 -22.53 -5.11
N LYS A 126 -15.64 -23.86 -5.03
CA LYS A 126 -16.95 -24.45 -4.70
C LYS A 126 -17.27 -24.38 -3.21
N THR A 127 -16.24 -24.30 -2.36
CA THR A 127 -16.34 -24.21 -0.90
C THR A 127 -15.37 -23.14 -0.40
N PRO A 128 -15.63 -21.86 -0.71
CA PRO A 128 -14.70 -20.78 -0.45
C PRO A 128 -14.43 -20.66 1.06
N PRO A 129 -13.18 -20.39 1.47
CA PRO A 129 -12.85 -20.17 2.87
C PRO A 129 -13.60 -18.96 3.44
N ILE A 130 -14.11 -19.13 4.65
CA ILE A 130 -14.87 -18.13 5.39
C ILE A 130 -14.06 -17.71 6.61
N ILE A 131 -13.65 -16.43 6.68
CA ILE A 131 -13.06 -15.82 7.87
C ILE A 131 -14.19 -15.28 8.73
N MET A 132 -14.23 -15.68 10.00
CA MET A 132 -15.19 -15.19 10.98
C MET A 132 -14.47 -14.54 12.14
N VAL A 133 -14.87 -13.31 12.46
CA VAL A 133 -14.33 -12.51 13.56
C VAL A 133 -15.48 -12.11 14.47
N GLN A 134 -15.41 -12.51 15.74
CA GLN A 134 -16.43 -12.24 16.74
C GLN A 134 -15.87 -11.34 17.83
N PHE A 135 -16.52 -10.19 18.00
CA PHE A 135 -16.18 -9.24 19.05
C PHE A 135 -16.88 -9.64 20.35
N PRO A 136 -16.20 -9.55 21.51
CA PRO A 136 -16.78 -9.90 22.80
C PRO A 136 -17.89 -8.93 23.24
N LYS A 137 -17.87 -7.71 22.71
CA LYS A 137 -18.89 -6.67 22.92
C LYS A 137 -19.22 -6.03 21.57
N PRO A 138 -20.42 -5.46 21.38
CA PRO A 138 -20.73 -4.72 20.18
C PRO A 138 -19.77 -3.54 19.99
N VAL A 139 -19.20 -3.39 18.79
CA VAL A 139 -18.23 -2.32 18.46
C VAL A 139 -18.78 -1.47 17.33
N ALA A 140 -18.61 -0.15 17.40
CA ALA A 140 -18.88 0.75 16.27
C ALA A 140 -17.65 0.77 15.34
N MET A 141 -17.83 0.37 14.08
CA MET A 141 -16.77 0.35 13.07
C MET A 141 -17.10 1.28 11.91
N THR A 142 -16.10 2.00 11.41
CA THR A 142 -16.23 2.91 10.25
C THR A 142 -15.60 2.34 9.00
N GLY A 143 -14.72 1.35 9.13
CA GLY A 143 -14.01 0.78 8.00
C GLY A 143 -13.17 -0.43 8.37
N ILE A 144 -12.55 -1.00 7.35
CA ILE A 144 -11.67 -2.16 7.44
C ILE A 144 -10.48 -1.93 6.53
N SER A 145 -9.28 -2.21 7.02
CA SER A 145 -8.08 -2.30 6.20
C SER A 145 -7.73 -3.76 5.95
N LEU A 146 -7.36 -4.07 4.71
CA LEU A 146 -7.05 -5.42 4.23
C LEU A 146 -5.69 -5.43 3.57
N TRP A 147 -4.81 -6.33 4.00
CA TRP A 147 -3.50 -6.55 3.41
C TRP A 147 -3.48 -7.90 2.72
N ASN A 148 -3.20 -7.88 1.42
CA ASN A 148 -3.25 -9.07 0.60
C ASN A 148 -1.95 -9.88 0.69
N TYR A 149 -2.04 -11.20 0.49
CA TYR A 149 -0.89 -12.09 0.58
C TYR A 149 0.17 -11.77 -0.48
N ASN A 150 1.42 -11.58 -0.04
CA ASN A 150 2.55 -11.16 -0.86
C ASN A 150 3.91 -11.70 -0.37
N ALA A 151 3.96 -12.92 0.19
CA ALA A 151 5.23 -13.52 0.60
C ALA A 151 6.18 -13.71 -0.59
N SER A 152 5.59 -14.20 -1.69
CA SER A 152 6.09 -14.69 -2.98
C SER A 152 5.44 -14.10 -4.24
N PRO A 153 6.01 -14.08 -5.48
CA PRO A 153 5.28 -13.72 -6.69
C PRO A 153 4.39 -14.77 -7.18
N GLU A 154 4.94 -15.96 -7.13
CA GLU A 154 4.22 -17.18 -7.32
C GLU A 154 3.09 -17.19 -6.28
N LEU A 155 3.39 -16.85 -5.03
CA LEU A 155 2.41 -16.90 -3.95
C LEU A 155 1.49 -15.67 -3.85
N SER A 156 1.79 -14.55 -4.49
CA SER A 156 0.92 -13.36 -4.51
C SER A 156 -0.30 -13.60 -5.40
N TYR A 157 -0.26 -14.63 -6.26
CA TYR A 157 -1.43 -15.18 -6.92
C TYR A 157 -2.41 -15.88 -5.95
N ALA A 158 -1.94 -16.32 -4.78
CA ALA A 158 -2.80 -16.80 -3.70
C ALA A 158 -3.44 -15.65 -2.92
N GLY A 159 -3.08 -14.38 -3.19
CA GLY A 159 -3.78 -13.24 -2.63
C GLY A 159 -5.26 -13.25 -3.03
N VAL A 160 -6.13 -12.85 -2.10
CA VAL A 160 -7.57 -12.70 -2.35
C VAL A 160 -7.80 -11.68 -3.48
N ARG A 161 -8.63 -12.04 -4.45
CA ARG A 161 -9.05 -11.17 -5.55
C ARG A 161 -10.47 -10.70 -5.38
N VAL A 162 -11.39 -11.59 -5.02
CA VAL A 162 -12.79 -11.23 -4.76
C VAL A 162 -13.20 -11.77 -3.42
N ALA A 163 -13.81 -10.92 -2.60
CA ALA A 163 -14.40 -11.30 -1.33
C ALA A 163 -15.82 -10.74 -1.16
N GLN A 164 -16.59 -11.34 -0.26
CA GLN A 164 -17.87 -10.80 0.20
C GLN A 164 -17.80 -10.55 1.69
N LEU A 165 -18.26 -9.37 2.12
CA LEU A 165 -18.25 -8.96 3.51
C LEU A 165 -19.66 -8.97 4.08
N PHE A 166 -19.81 -9.57 5.25
CA PHE A 166 -21.04 -9.65 6.00
C PHE A 166 -20.82 -9.15 7.42
N VAL A 167 -21.84 -8.49 7.97
CA VAL A 167 -21.87 -7.95 9.31
C VAL A 167 -23.16 -8.42 9.97
N ASN A 168 -23.04 -9.08 11.13
CA ASN A 168 -24.17 -9.66 11.86
C ASN A 168 -25.09 -10.52 10.96
N GLY A 169 -24.49 -11.27 10.03
CA GLY A 169 -25.20 -12.12 9.07
C GLY A 169 -25.84 -11.40 7.87
N ARG A 170 -25.71 -10.07 7.76
CA ARG A 170 -26.21 -9.29 6.62
C ARG A 170 -25.07 -8.94 5.67
N LEU A 171 -25.31 -9.01 4.36
CA LEU A 171 -24.32 -8.60 3.36
C LEU A 171 -24.05 -7.09 3.50
N ALA A 172 -22.81 -6.74 3.81
CA ALA A 172 -22.35 -5.36 3.90
C ALA A 172 -21.72 -4.91 2.58
N VAL A 173 -20.86 -5.74 1.98
CA VAL A 173 -20.22 -5.47 0.68
C VAL A 173 -20.17 -6.74 -0.15
N GLY A 174 -20.84 -6.73 -1.31
CA GLY A 174 -20.78 -7.82 -2.28
C GLY A 174 -19.69 -7.59 -3.34
N ASN A 175 -18.99 -8.67 -3.72
CA ASN A 175 -17.97 -8.68 -4.78
C ASN A 175 -16.87 -7.61 -4.60
N LEU A 176 -16.33 -7.50 -3.40
CA LEU A 176 -15.20 -6.64 -3.10
C LEU A 176 -13.96 -7.12 -3.87
N LEU A 177 -13.52 -6.33 -4.86
CA LEU A 177 -12.30 -6.58 -5.61
C LEU A 177 -11.07 -6.11 -4.81
N LEU A 178 -10.23 -7.05 -4.39
CA LEU A 178 -8.98 -6.80 -3.70
C LEU A 178 -7.81 -6.89 -4.66
N ARG A 179 -7.00 -5.82 -4.70
CA ARG A 179 -5.82 -5.71 -5.58
C ARG A 179 -4.74 -6.72 -5.22
N LYS A 180 -4.05 -7.23 -6.24
CA LYS A 180 -2.80 -7.97 -6.05
C LYS A 180 -1.73 -7.03 -5.48
N ALA A 181 -0.82 -7.54 -4.66
CA ALA A 181 0.32 -6.75 -4.20
C ALA A 181 1.21 -6.31 -5.39
N PRO A 182 1.62 -5.02 -5.46
CA PRO A 182 2.41 -4.51 -6.58
C PRO A 182 3.88 -4.94 -6.49
N VAL A 183 4.57 -4.93 -7.64
CA VAL A 183 6.03 -5.07 -7.71
C VAL A 183 6.65 -3.69 -7.56
N ILE A 184 7.62 -3.55 -6.63
CA ILE A 184 8.27 -2.27 -6.36
C ILE A 184 9.79 -2.38 -6.54
N PHE A 185 10.39 -1.56 -7.39
CA PHE A 185 11.83 -1.39 -7.49
C PHE A 185 12.23 -0.14 -6.70
N GLN A 186 12.98 -0.31 -5.62
CA GLN A 186 13.45 0.79 -4.77
C GLN A 186 14.92 1.08 -5.02
N LEU A 187 15.20 2.26 -5.54
CA LEU A 187 16.54 2.82 -5.64
C LEU A 187 16.85 3.62 -4.38
N ARG A 188 17.84 3.20 -3.59
CA ARG A 188 18.36 3.94 -2.43
C ARG A 188 19.61 4.70 -2.84
N LEU A 189 19.59 6.02 -2.66
CA LEU A 189 20.71 6.90 -2.95
C LEU A 189 21.51 7.08 -1.65
N LEU A 190 22.62 6.36 -1.53
CA LEU A 190 23.34 6.18 -0.27
C LEU A 190 24.28 7.34 0.08
N SER A 191 24.86 7.99 -0.94
CA SER A 191 25.70 9.16 -0.74
C SER A 191 25.81 10.00 -2.02
N SER A 192 26.14 11.27 -1.87
CA SER A 192 26.51 12.15 -2.98
C SER A 192 28.02 12.10 -3.27
N TRP A 193 28.48 12.82 -4.29
CA TRP A 193 29.89 13.02 -4.59
C TRP A 193 30.59 14.05 -3.70
N GLY A 194 29.84 14.83 -2.90
CA GLY A 194 30.43 15.81 -1.98
C GLY A 194 29.48 16.84 -1.36
N ASP A 195 28.17 16.80 -1.64
CA ASP A 195 27.18 17.67 -0.99
C ASP A 195 26.50 16.92 0.17
N GLU A 196 26.63 17.44 1.39
CA GLU A 196 26.09 16.81 2.61
C GLU A 196 24.58 17.01 2.77
N PHE A 197 24.00 18.01 2.10
CA PHE A 197 22.62 18.44 2.31
C PHE A 197 21.70 18.06 1.17
N TYR A 198 22.23 17.87 -0.04
CA TYR A 198 21.42 17.64 -1.22
C TYR A 198 21.96 16.49 -2.07
N ILE A 199 21.02 15.77 -2.68
CA ILE A 199 21.32 14.73 -3.65
C ILE A 199 20.34 14.80 -4.81
N GLY A 200 20.84 14.58 -6.02
CA GLY A 200 20.03 14.73 -7.22
C GLY A 200 20.43 13.78 -8.33
N LEU A 201 19.55 13.72 -9.32
CA LEU A 201 19.73 12.99 -10.57
C LEU A 201 19.15 13.84 -11.71
N ASN A 202 19.61 13.57 -12.93
CA ASN A 202 19.02 14.12 -14.13
C ASN A 202 17.86 13.27 -14.65
N GLY A 203 17.92 11.94 -14.45
CA GLY A 203 16.89 11.05 -14.97
C GLY A 203 17.19 9.58 -14.77
N ILE A 204 16.19 8.73 -14.97
CA ILE A 204 16.26 7.28 -14.88
C ILE A 204 15.47 6.68 -16.04
N GLU A 205 16.08 5.70 -16.72
CA GLU A 205 15.41 4.92 -17.75
C GLU A 205 15.34 3.45 -17.36
N LEU A 206 14.20 2.82 -17.60
CA LEU A 206 13.98 1.39 -17.41
C LEU A 206 13.75 0.71 -18.75
N TYR A 207 14.34 -0.47 -18.94
CA TYR A 207 14.21 -1.25 -20.16
C TYR A 207 13.58 -2.61 -19.85
N ASN A 208 12.70 -3.07 -20.73
CA ASN A 208 11.96 -4.32 -20.57
C ASN A 208 12.80 -5.55 -21.00
N ARG A 209 12.24 -6.76 -20.94
CA ARG A 209 12.93 -8.01 -21.35
C ARG A 209 13.41 -8.04 -22.82
N LYS A 210 12.82 -7.20 -23.69
CA LYS A 210 13.20 -7.07 -25.10
C LYS A 210 14.22 -5.94 -25.34
N ASP A 211 14.77 -5.36 -24.27
CA ASP A 211 15.66 -4.19 -24.30
C ASP A 211 14.99 -2.94 -24.93
N GLU A 212 13.67 -2.84 -24.81
CA GLU A 212 12.91 -1.66 -25.22
C GLU A 212 12.70 -0.74 -24.02
N LYS A 213 12.86 0.57 -24.22
CA LYS A 213 12.63 1.57 -23.19
C LYS A 213 11.16 1.56 -22.75
N MET A 214 10.95 1.46 -21.44
CA MET A 214 9.63 1.46 -20.84
C MET A 214 9.07 2.88 -20.79
N MET A 215 7.81 3.04 -21.21
CA MET A 215 7.08 4.31 -21.11
C MET A 215 6.47 4.44 -19.71
N LEU A 216 7.21 5.07 -18.80
CA LEU A 216 6.79 5.29 -17.42
C LEU A 216 5.85 6.50 -17.33
N LYS A 217 4.89 6.43 -16.41
CA LYS A 217 4.00 7.53 -16.07
C LYS A 217 4.24 7.96 -14.62
N THR A 218 3.72 9.13 -14.24
CA THR A 218 3.85 9.68 -12.89
C THR A 218 3.39 8.70 -11.80
N HIS A 219 2.32 7.94 -12.03
CA HIS A 219 1.84 6.92 -11.09
C HIS A 219 2.78 5.72 -10.91
N ASN A 220 3.75 5.52 -11.81
CA ASN A 220 4.77 4.49 -11.65
C ASN A 220 5.93 4.95 -10.78
N LEU A 221 5.98 6.23 -10.40
CA LEU A 221 7.13 6.83 -9.73
C LEU A 221 6.72 7.43 -8.39
N ALA A 222 7.55 7.23 -7.38
CA ALA A 222 7.51 8.03 -6.16
C ALA A 222 8.92 8.30 -5.68
N ALA A 223 9.14 9.42 -5.00
CA ALA A 223 10.41 9.71 -4.36
C ALA A 223 10.21 10.12 -2.90
N PHE A 224 11.18 9.76 -2.06
CA PHE A 224 11.22 10.17 -0.67
C PHE A 224 12.63 10.59 -0.23
N PRO A 225 12.82 11.85 0.18
CA PRO A 225 11.84 12.92 0.09
C PRO A 225 11.47 13.25 -1.38
N GLU A 226 10.31 13.85 -1.61
CA GLU A 226 9.78 14.05 -2.97
C GLU A 226 10.69 14.99 -3.77
N SER A 227 11.00 16.16 -3.22
CA SER A 227 11.92 17.13 -3.81
C SER A 227 12.39 18.12 -2.76
N ILE A 228 13.14 19.14 -3.18
CA ILE A 228 13.55 20.25 -2.34
C ILE A 228 12.38 21.10 -1.82
N ASN A 229 11.19 21.00 -2.44
CA ASN A 229 9.98 21.72 -2.03
C ASN A 229 9.43 21.31 -0.66
N ILE A 230 9.94 20.23 -0.07
CA ILE A 230 9.59 19.87 1.32
C ILE A 230 10.16 20.87 2.34
N LEU A 231 11.14 21.69 1.94
CA LEU A 231 11.80 22.63 2.83
C LEU A 231 10.94 23.90 2.98
N PRO A 232 10.68 24.39 4.21
CA PRO A 232 9.77 25.52 4.45
C PRO A 232 10.10 26.83 3.73
N ALA A 233 11.36 27.02 3.32
CA ALA A 233 11.84 28.24 2.66
C ALA A 233 11.87 28.12 1.12
N VAL A 234 11.36 27.02 0.57
CA VAL A 234 11.38 26.73 -0.86
C VAL A 234 9.94 26.62 -1.34
N ASP A 235 9.60 27.42 -2.36
CA ASP A 235 8.27 27.45 -2.94
C ASP A 235 8.37 27.29 -4.46
N GLY A 236 7.62 26.34 -5.01
CA GLY A 236 7.50 26.11 -6.45
C GLY A 236 8.81 25.80 -7.19
N ASP A 237 9.81 25.20 -6.53
CA ASP A 237 11.06 24.82 -7.21
C ASP A 237 10.79 23.73 -8.26
N PRO A 238 11.30 23.88 -9.50
CA PRO A 238 10.95 22.99 -10.60
C PRO A 238 11.61 21.61 -10.52
N ARG A 239 12.51 21.36 -9.55
CA ARG A 239 13.27 20.11 -9.45
C ARG A 239 12.50 18.98 -8.76
N THR A 240 11.35 18.63 -9.32
CA THR A 240 10.42 17.61 -8.80
C THR A 240 10.82 16.20 -9.21
N SER A 241 10.26 15.19 -8.53
CA SER A 241 10.56 13.79 -8.81
C SER A 241 10.12 13.35 -10.21
N GLU A 242 9.08 13.95 -10.79
CA GLU A 242 8.60 13.64 -12.14
C GLU A 242 9.66 13.86 -13.22
N ASN A 243 10.60 14.79 -13.01
CA ASN A 243 11.72 15.03 -13.91
C ASN A 243 12.63 13.81 -14.06
N LEU A 244 12.57 12.84 -13.14
CA LEU A 244 13.32 11.59 -13.28
C LEU A 244 12.90 10.77 -14.51
N ILE A 245 11.69 10.97 -15.02
CA ILE A 245 11.11 10.15 -16.12
C ILE A 245 10.64 11.01 -17.30
N ASP A 246 11.05 12.28 -17.37
CA ASP A 246 10.64 13.23 -18.41
C ASP A 246 11.35 13.03 -19.76
N ASN A 247 12.36 12.15 -19.79
CA ASN A 247 13.21 11.81 -20.94
C ASN A 247 14.15 12.94 -21.40
N CYS A 248 14.35 13.99 -20.60
CA CYS A 248 15.24 15.12 -20.88
C CYS A 248 16.59 15.00 -20.14
N ASN A 249 17.17 13.81 -20.15
CA ASN A 249 18.26 13.40 -19.25
C ASN A 249 19.59 14.17 -19.42
N ASP A 250 19.85 14.77 -20.57
CA ASP A 250 21.13 15.45 -20.86
C ASP A 250 21.11 16.97 -20.63
N MET A 251 20.00 17.50 -20.11
CA MET A 251 19.84 18.93 -19.85
C MET A 251 20.41 19.34 -18.49
N ASP A 252 20.87 20.59 -18.34
CA ASP A 252 21.31 21.18 -17.07
C ASP A 252 20.30 22.22 -16.51
N ARG A 253 19.13 22.28 -17.12
CA ARG A 253 18.00 23.12 -16.74
C ARG A 253 17.27 22.54 -15.52
N PRO A 254 16.96 23.34 -14.48
CA PRO A 254 16.28 22.85 -13.27
C PRO A 254 14.97 22.10 -13.53
N GLU A 255 14.24 22.49 -14.58
CA GLU A 255 12.97 21.87 -14.99
C GLU A 255 13.12 20.43 -15.54
N HIS A 256 14.35 19.95 -15.74
CA HIS A 256 14.68 18.62 -16.24
C HIS A 256 15.63 17.87 -15.30
N MET A 257 15.64 18.25 -14.02
CA MET A 257 16.49 17.63 -13.01
C MET A 257 15.69 17.40 -11.74
N TRP A 258 16.08 16.39 -10.98
CA TRP A 258 15.53 16.12 -9.67
C TRP A 258 16.55 16.44 -8.58
N LEU A 259 16.10 17.11 -7.52
CA LEU A 259 16.91 17.39 -6.33
C LEU A 259 16.07 17.25 -5.07
N THR A 260 16.61 16.54 -4.09
CA THR A 260 15.98 16.35 -2.78
C THR A 260 17.01 16.54 -1.66
N PRO A 261 16.59 16.96 -0.45
CA PRO A 261 17.48 17.00 0.69
C PRO A 261 17.91 15.61 1.17
N LEU A 262 19.12 15.54 1.71
CA LEU A 262 19.64 14.43 2.50
C LEU A 262 19.41 14.73 3.98
N PHE A 263 18.71 13.83 4.68
CA PHE A 263 18.50 13.94 6.11
C PHE A 263 19.50 13.05 6.87
N PRO A 264 19.97 13.45 8.06
CA PRO A 264 20.87 12.64 8.87
C PRO A 264 20.33 11.23 9.10
N ASN A 265 21.18 10.21 8.94
CA ASN A 265 20.85 8.79 9.08
C ASN A 265 19.72 8.28 8.15
N ARG A 266 19.38 9.04 7.10
CA ARG A 266 18.40 8.63 6.08
C ARG A 266 19.02 8.74 4.69
N CYS A 267 18.54 7.90 3.79
CA CYS A 267 18.89 7.97 2.37
C CYS A 267 17.67 8.42 1.57
N ALA A 268 17.90 9.22 0.52
CA ALA A 268 16.87 9.47 -0.48
C ALA A 268 16.52 8.17 -1.20
N ARG A 269 15.25 8.01 -1.56
CA ARG A 269 14.70 6.81 -2.17
C ARG A 269 13.85 7.18 -3.37
N VAL A 270 13.99 6.42 -4.45
CA VAL A 270 13.10 6.46 -5.61
C VAL A 270 12.45 5.09 -5.72
N PHE A 271 11.15 5.06 -5.97
CA PHE A 271 10.35 3.86 -6.09
C PHE A 271 9.74 3.82 -7.48
N PHE A 272 9.92 2.68 -8.17
CA PHE A 272 9.15 2.35 -9.36
C PHE A 272 8.12 1.29 -9.03
N ILE A 273 6.84 1.58 -9.27
CA ILE A 273 5.70 0.76 -8.83
C ILE A 273 4.96 0.25 -10.05
N PHE A 274 4.80 -1.07 -10.12
CA PHE A 274 4.09 -1.75 -11.20
C PHE A 274 2.97 -2.64 -10.63
N ASP A 275 1.75 -2.46 -11.13
CA ASP A 275 0.57 -3.25 -10.73
C ASP A 275 0.54 -4.65 -11.39
N VAL A 276 1.44 -4.93 -12.34
CA VAL A 276 1.60 -6.23 -12.98
C VAL A 276 3.05 -6.73 -12.86
N PRO A 277 3.29 -8.06 -12.87
CA PRO A 277 4.64 -8.61 -12.93
C PRO A 277 5.45 -7.96 -14.05
N THR A 278 6.52 -7.26 -13.69
CA THR A 278 7.29 -6.42 -14.60
C THR A 278 8.76 -6.79 -14.52
N PHE A 279 9.33 -7.14 -15.67
CA PHE A 279 10.75 -7.46 -15.80
C PHE A 279 11.53 -6.23 -16.27
N ILE A 280 12.53 -5.83 -15.51
CA ILE A 280 13.50 -4.79 -15.88
C ILE A 280 14.81 -5.47 -16.24
N SER A 281 15.21 -5.39 -17.51
CA SER A 281 16.48 -5.93 -17.99
C SER A 281 17.65 -5.00 -17.67
N ARG A 282 17.42 -3.69 -17.74
CA ARG A 282 18.44 -2.65 -17.61
C ARG A 282 17.85 -1.38 -17.05
N MET A 283 18.61 -0.74 -16.16
CA MET A 283 18.31 0.58 -15.60
C MET A 283 19.47 1.52 -15.93
N ILE A 284 19.21 2.63 -16.62
CA ILE A 284 20.19 3.71 -16.80
C ILE A 284 19.87 4.80 -15.78
N VAL A 285 20.89 5.27 -15.06
CA VAL A 285 20.78 6.39 -14.12
C VAL A 285 21.65 7.53 -14.62
N TYR A 286 21.04 8.69 -14.89
CA TYR A 286 21.71 9.91 -15.32
C TYR A 286 21.99 10.78 -14.11
N ASN A 287 23.27 11.04 -13.85
CA ASN A 287 23.70 11.74 -12.65
C ASN A 287 23.46 13.26 -12.75
N TYR A 288 23.44 13.95 -11.60
CA TYR A 288 23.14 15.38 -11.52
C TYR A 288 24.22 16.23 -12.22
N ARG A 289 23.85 16.83 -13.36
CA ARG A 289 24.79 17.52 -14.25
C ARG A 289 25.19 18.90 -13.77
N LYS A 290 24.24 19.71 -13.30
CA LYS A 290 24.46 21.14 -12.98
C LYS A 290 25.48 21.36 -11.87
N THR A 291 25.53 20.47 -10.88
CA THR A 291 26.46 20.57 -9.75
C THR A 291 26.93 19.16 -9.39
N PRO A 292 28.04 18.67 -9.98
CA PRO A 292 28.44 17.28 -9.87
C PRO A 292 28.60 16.75 -8.43
N THR A 293 28.94 17.60 -7.47
CA THR A 293 29.04 17.23 -6.05
C THR A 293 27.69 16.79 -5.44
N ARG A 294 26.56 17.25 -5.99
CA ARG A 294 25.19 16.82 -5.61
C ARG A 294 24.77 15.52 -6.28
N GLY A 295 25.54 15.06 -7.27
CA GLY A 295 25.27 13.80 -7.94
C GLY A 295 25.41 12.61 -7.00
N VAL A 296 24.70 11.53 -7.30
CA VAL A 296 24.76 10.28 -6.53
C VAL A 296 26.07 9.57 -6.79
N ARG A 297 26.73 9.10 -5.73
CA ARG A 297 27.96 8.30 -5.80
C ARG A 297 27.72 6.82 -5.57
N HIS A 298 26.89 6.49 -4.58
CA HIS A 298 26.58 5.10 -4.24
C HIS A 298 25.08 4.85 -4.26
N ILE A 299 24.68 3.75 -4.90
CA ILE A 299 23.28 3.37 -5.08
C ILE A 299 23.11 1.92 -4.61
N SER A 300 21.97 1.63 -3.98
CA SER A 300 21.49 0.27 -3.75
C SER A 300 20.14 0.10 -4.41
N LEU A 301 20.01 -0.89 -5.30
CA LEU A 301 18.73 -1.30 -5.85
C LEU A 301 18.19 -2.46 -5.01
N ILE A 302 16.99 -2.27 -4.48
CA ILE A 302 16.25 -3.33 -3.78
C ILE A 302 15.00 -3.57 -4.61
N VAL A 303 14.85 -4.80 -5.08
CA VAL A 303 13.63 -5.20 -5.74
C VAL A 303 12.73 -5.82 -4.68
N PHE A 304 11.63 -5.13 -4.37
CA PHE A 304 10.46 -5.74 -3.77
C PHE A 304 9.62 -6.32 -4.90
N SER A 305 10.28 -7.13 -5.72
CA SER A 305 9.68 -8.28 -6.33
C SER A 305 9.84 -9.32 -5.27
N ASP A 306 8.74 -9.84 -4.83
CA ASP A 306 8.44 -11.11 -5.38
C ASP A 306 9.67 -12.08 -5.66
N GLU A 307 10.48 -12.11 -6.73
CA GLU A 307 11.49 -13.19 -6.88
C GLU A 307 12.95 -12.74 -6.65
N ARG A 308 13.75 -13.59 -5.96
CA ARG A 308 15.21 -13.71 -6.16
C ARG A 308 15.41 -14.65 -7.34
N MET A 309 16.00 -14.18 -8.43
CA MET A 309 16.41 -15.06 -9.53
C MET A 309 17.60 -15.93 -9.09
N GLU A 310 17.36 -17.22 -8.87
CA GLU A 310 18.38 -18.26 -8.99
C GLU A 310 18.22 -18.98 -10.34
N ASN A 311 19.25 -18.84 -11.16
CA ASN A 311 19.67 -19.70 -12.29
C ASN A 311 18.75 -19.86 -13.51
N CYS A 312 19.09 -19.14 -14.58
CA CYS A 312 19.11 -19.65 -15.95
C CYS A 312 20.46 -19.30 -16.58
#